data_AF-A0A7X8MK05-F1
#
_entry.id   AF-A0A7X8MK05-F1
#
_cell.length_a   1.000
_cell.length_b   1.000
_cell.length_c   1.000
_cell.angle_alpha   90.00
_cell.angle_beta   90.00
_cell.angle_gamma   90.00
#
_symmetry.space_group_name_H-M   'P 1'
#
loop_
_entity.id
_entity.type
_entity.pdbx_description
1 polymer ?
#
loop_
_entity_poly.entity_id
_entity_poly.type
_entity_poly.pdbx_seq_one_letter_code
_entity_poly.pdbx_strand_id
1 'polypeptide(L)'
;MYSKRYFEDYHFGELKNQKSLCKAVKETGYSIETDDANPMTIRLLIAHDNLKQIICLASQWHTTGPLIINMGNSSPLPMVSGALSHDPIVRPDNHNTKSFNLIEVHKALFGFFSNLNSAMDRLAYEINILYQIEMNKPIIDWAYFFGNAHKDPQKPIPLLKDIVNNHNKQRINWIIECRNRLLHDGILNVELNGSIYLQKYPGDSNKDVKTQMKDECENAYSEIVHTIDEIYGSLLTQIETWGLPLKIR
;
A
#
# COMPACT_ATOMS: atom_id res chain seq x y z
N MET A 1 -19.41 -21.28 17.45
CA MET A 1 -19.36 -20.16 16.49
C MET A 1 -18.00 -19.49 16.69
N TYR A 2 -17.07 -19.61 15.74
CA TYR A 2 -15.75 -18.99 15.89
C TYR A 2 -15.90 -17.48 15.90
N SER A 3 -15.33 -16.81 16.91
CA SER A 3 -15.25 -15.35 16.92
C SER A 3 -14.43 -14.92 15.71
N LYS A 4 -14.99 -14.04 14.86
CA LYS A 4 -14.20 -13.42 13.77
C LYS A 4 -13.00 -12.70 14.38
N ARG A 5 -11.87 -12.80 13.68
CA ARG A 5 -10.64 -12.11 14.07
C ARG A 5 -10.52 -10.80 13.30
N TYR A 6 -10.16 -9.75 14.03
CA TYR A 6 -9.97 -8.39 13.54
C TYR A 6 -8.49 -8.04 13.58
N PHE A 7 -8.11 -6.94 12.94
CA PHE A 7 -6.71 -6.54 12.89
C PHE A 7 -6.13 -6.29 14.30
N GLU A 8 -6.93 -5.69 15.19
CA GLU A 8 -6.57 -5.46 16.60
C GLU A 8 -6.21 -6.73 17.38
N ASP A 9 -6.70 -7.91 16.97
CA ASP A 9 -6.38 -9.19 17.63
C ASP A 9 -4.94 -9.65 17.36
N TYR A 10 -4.30 -9.09 16.33
CA TYR A 10 -2.90 -9.34 15.96
C TYR A 10 -2.00 -8.16 16.31
N HIS A 11 -2.55 -6.95 16.23
CA HIS A 11 -1.87 -5.68 16.42
C HIS A 11 -2.63 -4.83 17.43
N PHE A 12 -2.39 -5.09 18.72
CA PHE A 12 -3.13 -4.45 19.80
C PHE A 12 -3.01 -2.92 19.74
N GLY A 13 -4.16 -2.24 19.73
CA GLY A 13 -4.25 -0.78 19.69
C GLY A 13 -4.25 -0.18 18.29
N GLU A 14 -3.99 -0.96 17.24
CA GLU A 14 -4.10 -0.54 15.84
C GLU A 14 -5.46 -0.92 15.25
N LEU A 15 -6.00 -0.05 14.38
CA LEU A 15 -7.29 -0.25 13.69
C LEU A 15 -8.47 -0.60 14.62
N LYS A 16 -8.51 0.05 15.79
CA LYS A 16 -9.49 -0.10 16.88
C LYS A 16 -10.95 0.08 16.45
N ASN A 17 -11.23 0.84 15.40
CA ASN A 17 -12.60 1.11 14.97
C ASN A 17 -13.18 0.03 14.04
N GLN A 18 -12.35 -0.87 13.49
CA GLN A 18 -12.79 -1.89 12.52
C GLN A 18 -13.88 -2.79 13.09
N LYS A 19 -13.65 -3.36 14.28
CA LYS A 19 -14.56 -4.33 14.90
C LYS A 19 -15.89 -3.70 15.28
N SER A 20 -15.85 -2.49 15.84
CA SER A 20 -17.04 -1.74 16.21
C SER A 20 -17.89 -1.40 14.98
N LEU A 21 -17.26 -0.91 13.91
CA LEU A 21 -17.94 -0.63 12.64
C LEU A 21 -18.57 -1.89 12.06
N CYS A 22 -17.82 -2.99 11.99
CA CYS A 22 -18.33 -4.25 11.47
C CYS A 22 -19.51 -4.78 12.28
N LYS A 23 -19.45 -4.69 13.61
CA LYS A 23 -20.55 -5.07 14.49
C LYS A 23 -21.79 -4.21 14.26
N ALA A 24 -21.62 -2.90 14.08
CA ALA A 24 -22.73 -1.96 13.85
C ALA A 24 -23.50 -2.26 12.55
N VAL A 25 -22.84 -2.87 11.55
CA VAL A 25 -23.46 -3.16 10.25
C VAL A 25 -23.79 -4.64 10.01
N LYS A 26 -23.41 -5.54 10.91
CA LYS A 26 -23.47 -7.00 10.71
C LYS A 26 -24.88 -7.53 10.41
N GLU A 27 -25.89 -7.05 11.14
CA GLU A 27 -27.28 -7.50 11.01
C GLU A 27 -28.07 -6.63 10.02
N THR A 28 -27.36 -5.80 9.26
CA THR A 28 -27.94 -4.91 8.26
C THR A 28 -27.72 -5.46 6.87
N GLY A 29 -28.48 -4.98 5.88
CA GLY A 29 -28.20 -5.24 4.46
C GLY A 29 -26.88 -4.64 3.95
N TYR A 30 -26.07 -4.04 4.83
CA TYR A 30 -24.82 -3.33 4.55
C TYR A 30 -23.60 -3.99 5.20
N SER A 31 -23.65 -5.30 5.48
CA SER A 31 -22.51 -6.01 6.05
C SER A 31 -21.26 -5.84 5.18
N ILE A 32 -20.19 -5.32 5.79
CA ILE A 32 -18.86 -5.17 5.19
C ILE A 32 -17.93 -6.34 5.55
N GLU A 33 -18.45 -7.37 6.23
CA GLU A 33 -17.69 -8.58 6.53
C GLU A 33 -18.08 -9.73 5.60
N THR A 34 -17.15 -10.67 5.38
CA THR A 34 -17.45 -11.98 4.80
C THR A 34 -17.56 -13.03 5.92
N ASP A 35 -18.13 -14.19 5.62
CA ASP A 35 -18.42 -15.22 6.62
C ASP A 35 -17.15 -15.81 7.26
N ASP A 36 -16.07 -15.94 6.49
CA ASP A 36 -14.85 -16.62 6.93
C ASP A 36 -13.83 -15.69 7.62
N ALA A 37 -13.57 -14.52 7.03
CA ALA A 37 -12.56 -13.59 7.52
C ALA A 37 -12.88 -12.14 7.15
N ASN A 38 -12.33 -11.18 7.90
CA ASN A 38 -12.43 -9.78 7.53
C ASN A 38 -11.42 -9.48 6.38
N PRO A 39 -11.88 -9.09 5.18
CA PRO A 39 -10.99 -8.91 4.03
C PRO A 39 -9.99 -7.76 4.20
N MET A 40 -10.30 -6.73 5.00
CA MET A 40 -9.38 -5.65 5.34
C MET A 40 -8.24 -6.20 6.22
N THR A 41 -8.58 -6.98 7.26
CA THR A 41 -7.60 -7.61 8.15
C THR A 41 -6.61 -8.47 7.39
N ILE A 42 -7.07 -9.31 6.45
CA ILE A 42 -6.17 -10.15 5.64
C ILE A 42 -5.15 -9.30 4.87
N ARG A 43 -5.61 -8.23 4.21
CA ARG A 43 -4.74 -7.38 3.38
C ARG A 43 -3.67 -6.68 4.22
N LEU A 44 -4.05 -6.12 5.36
CA LEU A 44 -3.12 -5.44 6.26
C LEU A 44 -2.11 -6.40 6.87
N LEU A 45 -2.53 -7.62 7.26
CA LEU A 45 -1.60 -8.65 7.74
C LEU A 45 -0.57 -9.05 6.68
N ILE A 46 -0.99 -9.27 5.43
CA ILE A 46 -0.07 -9.60 4.34
C ILE A 46 0.87 -8.42 4.05
N ALA A 47 0.37 -7.19 4.04
CA ALA A 47 1.22 -6.00 3.89
C ALA A 47 2.26 -5.90 5.01
N HIS A 48 1.86 -6.16 6.26
CA HIS A 48 2.75 -6.15 7.41
C HIS A 48 3.79 -7.29 7.37
N ASP A 49 3.43 -8.49 6.91
CA ASP A 49 4.39 -9.58 6.73
C ASP A 49 5.42 -9.25 5.65
N ASN A 50 5.02 -8.58 4.56
CA ASN A 50 5.95 -8.07 3.56
C ASN A 50 6.85 -6.96 4.12
N LEU A 51 6.33 -6.09 4.99
CA LEU A 51 7.14 -5.09 5.71
C LEU A 51 8.22 -5.74 6.57
N LYS A 52 7.87 -6.78 7.33
CA LYS A 52 8.83 -7.57 8.11
C LYS A 52 9.91 -8.20 7.22
N GLN A 53 9.54 -8.69 6.03
CA GLN A 53 10.50 -9.21 5.07
C GLN A 53 11.44 -8.11 4.56
N ILE A 54 10.92 -6.93 4.22
CA ILE A 54 11.72 -5.76 3.81
C ILE A 54 12.73 -5.39 4.92
N ILE A 55 12.29 -5.33 6.19
CA ILE A 55 13.16 -5.02 7.34
C ILE A 55 14.22 -6.10 7.54
N CYS A 56 13.82 -7.38 7.46
CA CYS A 56 14.75 -8.50 7.60
C CYS A 56 15.82 -8.46 6.51
N LEU A 57 15.40 -8.32 5.25
CA LEU A 57 16.28 -8.17 4.11
C LEU A 57 17.21 -6.96 4.30
N ALA A 58 16.68 -5.80 4.71
CA ALA A 58 17.45 -4.59 5.00
C ALA A 58 18.56 -4.85 6.04
N SER A 59 18.22 -5.50 7.16
CA SER A 59 19.16 -5.80 8.24
C SER A 59 20.26 -6.80 7.85
N GLN A 60 19.97 -7.75 6.94
CA GLN A 60 20.96 -8.71 6.46
C GLN A 60 22.10 -8.01 5.69
N TRP A 61 21.83 -6.85 5.08
CA TRP A 61 22.80 -6.10 4.28
C TRP A 61 23.67 -5.11 5.06
N HIS A 62 23.45 -4.91 6.37
CA HIS A 62 24.37 -4.14 7.23
C HIS A 62 25.76 -4.78 7.42
N THR A 63 25.94 -6.04 7.02
CA THR A 63 27.20 -6.79 7.22
C THR A 63 28.13 -6.81 6.00
N THR A 64 27.75 -6.16 4.91
CA THR A 64 28.52 -6.11 3.66
C THR A 64 28.69 -4.65 3.25
N GLY A 65 29.93 -4.24 3.00
CA GLY A 65 30.27 -2.87 2.60
C GLY A 65 29.48 -2.40 1.36
N PRO A 66 29.50 -1.08 1.07
CA PRO A 66 28.62 -0.48 0.09
C PRO A 66 28.81 -1.12 -1.30
N LEU A 67 27.73 -1.65 -1.87
CA LEU A 67 27.72 -2.29 -3.18
C LEU A 67 26.67 -1.59 -4.03
N ILE A 68 27.13 -0.78 -4.99
CA ILE A 68 26.28 -0.11 -5.97
C ILE A 68 26.05 -1.10 -7.11
N ILE A 69 24.84 -1.65 -7.24
CA ILE A 69 24.47 -2.52 -8.37
C ILE A 69 23.69 -1.67 -9.37
N ASN A 70 24.44 -1.02 -10.26
CA ASN A 70 23.86 -0.20 -11.31
C ASN A 70 23.36 -1.11 -12.45
N MET A 71 22.04 -1.29 -12.60
CA MET A 71 21.45 -2.10 -13.68
C MET A 71 21.11 -1.26 -14.93
N GLY A 72 21.76 -0.12 -15.08
CA GLY A 72 21.58 0.76 -16.23
C GLY A 72 22.08 0.09 -17.50
N ASN A 73 21.18 -0.15 -18.45
CA ASN A 73 21.54 -0.56 -19.80
C ASN A 73 22.47 0.49 -20.42
N SER A 74 23.66 0.08 -20.84
CA SER A 74 24.57 0.88 -21.67
C SER A 74 24.10 0.97 -23.14
N SER A 75 22.94 0.39 -23.48
CA SER A 75 22.39 0.31 -24.83
C SER A 75 20.92 0.78 -24.86
N PRO A 76 20.51 1.56 -25.89
CA PRO A 76 19.14 2.04 -26.04
C PRO A 76 18.26 0.89 -26.58
N LEU A 77 17.86 -0.03 -25.71
CA LEU A 77 16.94 -1.11 -26.03
C LEU A 77 15.52 -0.75 -25.55
N PRO A 78 14.47 -1.19 -26.26
CA PRO A 78 13.09 -0.89 -25.88
C PRO A 78 12.78 -1.52 -24.53
N MET A 79 12.58 -0.69 -23.51
CA MET A 79 12.07 -1.11 -22.20
C MET A 79 10.64 -1.62 -22.40
N VAL A 80 10.48 -2.95 -22.41
CA VAL A 80 9.14 -3.55 -22.41
C VAL A 80 8.61 -3.47 -20.98
N SER A 81 7.46 -2.81 -20.82
CA SER A 81 6.78 -2.66 -19.53
C SER A 81 6.62 -4.01 -18.82
N GLY A 82 7.16 -4.10 -17.61
CA GLY A 82 7.13 -5.28 -16.73
C GLY A 82 8.41 -6.11 -16.71
N ALA A 83 9.41 -5.81 -17.53
CA ALA A 83 10.66 -6.55 -17.53
C ALA A 83 11.63 -6.02 -16.46
N LEU A 84 11.92 -6.84 -15.44
CA LEU A 84 13.26 -6.85 -14.85
C LEU A 84 14.23 -6.93 -16.03
N SER A 85 15.14 -5.95 -16.16
CA SER A 85 16.29 -5.93 -17.07
C SER A 85 16.47 -7.22 -17.90
N HIS A 86 16.44 -7.12 -19.24
CA HIS A 86 16.71 -8.27 -20.13
C HIS A 86 18.08 -8.93 -19.90
N ASP A 87 19.00 -8.25 -19.19
CA ASP A 87 20.16 -8.92 -18.63
C ASP A 87 19.84 -9.45 -17.22
N PRO A 88 19.86 -10.77 -17.01
CA PRO A 88 19.90 -11.33 -15.67
C PRO A 88 21.25 -10.96 -15.06
N ILE A 89 21.34 -9.83 -14.35
CA ILE A 89 22.50 -9.53 -13.50
C ILE A 89 22.32 -10.22 -12.16
N VAL A 90 22.10 -11.53 -12.20
CA VAL A 90 22.68 -12.42 -11.20
C VAL A 90 23.79 -13.08 -11.97
N ARG A 91 25.04 -12.63 -11.81
CA ARG A 91 26.14 -13.56 -12.04
C ARG A 91 25.96 -14.64 -10.98
N PRO A 92 25.63 -15.89 -11.33
CA PRO A 92 25.93 -16.98 -10.43
C PRO A 92 27.47 -17.04 -10.38
N ASP A 93 27.98 -17.44 -9.23
CA ASP A 93 29.34 -17.97 -9.10
C ASP A 93 30.47 -16.94 -8.93
N ASN A 94 30.59 -16.47 -7.70
CA ASN A 94 31.81 -16.76 -6.97
C ASN A 94 31.40 -17.27 -5.57
N HIS A 95 31.80 -18.49 -5.22
CA HIS A 95 31.43 -19.17 -3.95
C HIS A 95 31.82 -18.40 -2.67
N ASN A 96 32.50 -17.26 -2.79
CA ASN A 96 32.89 -16.38 -1.69
C ASN A 96 32.07 -15.07 -1.60
N THR A 97 31.16 -14.80 -2.54
CA THR A 97 30.30 -13.60 -2.55
C THR A 97 28.84 -14.02 -2.43
N LYS A 98 28.21 -13.70 -1.29
CA LYS A 98 26.79 -13.96 -1.02
C LYS A 98 25.94 -13.49 -2.21
N SER A 99 25.16 -14.40 -2.81
CA SER A 99 24.25 -14.11 -3.91
C SER A 99 23.25 -13.02 -3.53
N PHE A 100 23.18 -11.96 -4.33
CA PHE A 100 22.25 -10.86 -4.12
C PHE A 100 20.83 -11.29 -4.49
N ASN A 101 19.91 -11.30 -3.52
CA ASN A 101 18.57 -11.83 -3.73
C ASN A 101 17.57 -10.76 -4.20
N LEU A 102 17.89 -10.11 -5.33
CA LEU A 102 17.09 -9.03 -5.93
C LEU A 102 15.63 -9.44 -6.16
N ILE A 103 15.41 -10.71 -6.50
CA ILE A 103 14.08 -11.28 -6.70
C ILE A 103 13.25 -11.21 -5.42
N GLU A 104 13.84 -11.56 -4.27
CA GLU A 104 13.13 -11.47 -2.99
C GLU A 104 12.89 -10.02 -2.56
N VAL A 105 13.82 -9.10 -2.86
CA VAL A 105 13.58 -7.66 -2.65
C VAL A 105 12.40 -7.17 -3.46
N HIS A 106 12.35 -7.53 -4.75
CA HIS A 106 11.24 -7.18 -5.63
C HIS A 106 9.92 -7.76 -5.14
N LYS A 107 9.89 -9.06 -4.81
CA LYS A 107 8.68 -9.71 -4.27
C LYS A 107 8.18 -9.04 -3.00
N ALA A 108 9.07 -8.75 -2.06
CA ALA A 108 8.70 -8.13 -0.78
C ALA A 108 8.15 -6.71 -1.00
N LEU A 109 8.83 -5.87 -1.79
CA LEU A 109 8.36 -4.52 -2.10
C LEU A 109 7.07 -4.52 -2.91
N PHE A 110 7.00 -5.32 -3.98
CA PHE A 110 5.80 -5.41 -4.82
C PHE A 110 4.61 -5.95 -4.01
N GLY A 111 4.84 -6.99 -3.19
CA GLY A 111 3.84 -7.53 -2.28
C GLY A 111 3.35 -6.49 -1.27
N PHE A 112 4.26 -5.74 -0.66
CA PHE A 112 3.94 -4.67 0.28
C PHE A 112 3.04 -3.60 -0.36
N PHE A 113 3.50 -2.98 -1.45
CA PHE A 113 2.75 -1.90 -2.11
C PHE A 113 1.44 -2.39 -2.74
N SER A 114 1.39 -3.63 -3.24
CA SER A 114 0.15 -4.18 -3.81
C SER A 114 -0.90 -4.45 -2.73
N ASN A 115 -0.51 -4.96 -1.56
CA ASN A 115 -1.45 -5.22 -0.48
C ASN A 115 -1.92 -3.96 0.24
N LEU A 116 -1.05 -2.93 0.39
CA LEU A 116 -1.49 -1.62 0.87
C LEU A 116 -2.51 -0.98 -0.07
N ASN A 117 -2.26 -0.97 -1.39
CA ASN A 117 -3.24 -0.47 -2.35
C ASN A 117 -4.55 -1.27 -2.31
N SER A 118 -4.47 -2.59 -2.21
CA SER A 118 -5.64 -3.46 -2.09
C SER A 118 -6.45 -3.18 -0.80
N ALA A 119 -5.79 -2.80 0.31
CA ALA A 119 -6.47 -2.36 1.53
C ALA A 119 -7.25 -1.07 1.27
N MET A 120 -6.69 -0.13 0.52
CA MET A 120 -7.37 1.12 0.19
C MET A 120 -8.55 0.92 -0.77
N ASP A 121 -8.40 0.05 -1.76
CA ASP A 121 -9.50 -0.34 -2.64
C ASP A 121 -10.63 -1.01 -1.84
N ARG A 122 -10.27 -1.81 -0.83
CA ARG A 122 -11.24 -2.42 0.08
C ARG A 122 -11.98 -1.35 0.89
N LEU A 123 -11.28 -0.36 1.43
CA LEU A 123 -11.91 0.74 2.15
C LEU A 123 -12.92 1.49 1.27
N ALA A 124 -12.52 1.81 0.02
CA ALA A 124 -13.40 2.49 -0.92
C ALA A 124 -14.67 1.67 -1.24
N TYR A 125 -14.51 0.36 -1.43
CA TYR A 125 -15.63 -0.57 -1.60
C TYR A 125 -16.58 -0.57 -0.39
N GLU A 126 -16.06 -0.60 0.83
CA GLU A 126 -16.87 -0.59 2.04
C GLU A 126 -17.64 0.73 2.18
N ILE A 127 -17.01 1.86 1.87
CA ILE A 127 -17.68 3.17 1.81
C ILE A 127 -18.82 3.15 0.80
N ASN A 128 -18.61 2.60 -0.41
CA ASN A 128 -19.65 2.50 -1.43
C ASN A 128 -20.88 1.72 -0.93
N ILE A 129 -20.66 0.61 -0.18
CA ILE A 129 -21.75 -0.15 0.44
C ILE A 129 -22.52 0.72 1.42
N LEU A 130 -21.81 1.37 2.36
CA LEU A 130 -22.45 2.11 3.46
C LEU A 130 -23.26 3.31 2.96
N TYR A 131 -22.82 3.94 1.86
CA TYR A 131 -23.51 5.06 1.21
C TYR A 131 -24.49 4.64 0.09
N GLN A 132 -24.64 3.35 -0.20
CA GLN A 132 -25.41 2.85 -1.36
C GLN A 132 -25.05 3.53 -2.68
N ILE A 133 -23.77 3.76 -2.91
CA ILE A 133 -23.32 4.35 -4.16
C ILE A 133 -23.43 3.27 -5.22
N GLU A 134 -24.34 3.47 -6.18
CA GLU A 134 -24.51 2.55 -7.29
C GLU A 134 -23.17 2.30 -7.98
N MET A 135 -22.77 1.03 -8.04
CA MET A 135 -21.55 0.55 -8.72
C MET A 135 -21.52 0.90 -10.22
N ASN A 136 -22.60 1.50 -10.74
CA ASN A 136 -22.81 1.79 -12.15
C ASN A 136 -22.45 3.22 -12.57
N LYS A 137 -22.19 4.18 -11.64
CA LYS A 137 -21.50 5.49 -11.83
C LYS A 137 -21.80 6.51 -10.70
N PRO A 138 -20.84 7.37 -10.30
CA PRO A 138 -19.40 7.14 -10.28
C PRO A 138 -19.04 6.25 -9.08
N ILE A 139 -18.25 5.19 -9.32
CA ILE A 139 -17.66 4.37 -8.26
C ILE A 139 -16.67 5.25 -7.51
N ILE A 140 -16.76 5.30 -6.19
CA ILE A 140 -15.66 5.82 -5.38
C ILE A 140 -14.55 4.76 -5.41
N ASP A 141 -13.45 5.08 -6.07
CA ASP A 141 -12.21 4.31 -5.99
C ASP A 141 -11.20 5.04 -5.08
N TRP A 142 -10.05 4.44 -4.79
CA TRP A 142 -9.05 5.11 -3.98
C TRP A 142 -8.48 6.38 -4.66
N ALA A 143 -8.40 6.38 -5.99
CA ALA A 143 -7.97 7.54 -6.76
C ALA A 143 -8.96 8.72 -6.65
N TYR A 144 -10.22 8.47 -6.31
CA TYR A 144 -11.22 9.48 -5.99
C TYR A 144 -10.82 10.33 -4.78
N PHE A 145 -10.17 9.72 -3.81
CA PHE A 145 -9.75 10.39 -2.58
C PHE A 145 -8.35 10.98 -2.70
N PHE A 146 -7.43 10.30 -3.41
CA PHE A 146 -6.01 10.68 -3.38
C PHE A 146 -5.37 10.90 -4.74
N GLY A 147 -6.03 10.49 -5.83
CA GLY A 147 -5.54 10.59 -7.21
C GLY A 147 -5.66 12.01 -7.80
N ASN A 148 -4.96 12.19 -8.94
CA ASN A 148 -4.68 13.45 -9.63
C ASN A 148 -5.65 14.61 -9.37
N ALA A 149 -5.06 15.75 -8.98
CA ALA A 149 -5.64 17.08 -8.71
C ALA A 149 -6.53 17.70 -9.81
N HIS A 150 -6.91 16.95 -10.84
CA HIS A 150 -7.59 17.44 -12.05
C HIS A 150 -9.01 16.90 -12.23
N LYS A 151 -9.50 16.06 -11.32
CA LYS A 151 -10.92 15.68 -11.28
C LYS A 151 -11.40 15.82 -9.85
N ASP A 152 -12.04 16.94 -9.55
CA ASP A 152 -12.76 17.07 -8.30
C ASP A 152 -13.75 15.90 -8.15
N PRO A 153 -13.87 15.32 -6.95
CA PRO A 153 -14.85 14.29 -6.69
C PRO A 153 -16.24 14.77 -7.11
N GLN A 154 -16.86 14.10 -8.09
CA GLN A 154 -18.17 14.50 -8.63
C GLN A 154 -19.30 14.48 -7.58
N LYS A 155 -19.10 13.79 -6.45
CA LYS A 155 -19.97 13.76 -5.28
C LYS A 155 -19.14 13.96 -4.00
N PRO A 156 -19.04 15.17 -3.44
CA PRO A 156 -18.26 15.37 -2.23
C PRO A 156 -18.88 14.56 -1.09
N ILE A 157 -18.11 13.66 -0.47
CA ILE A 157 -18.45 13.10 0.85
C ILE A 157 -17.71 13.97 1.86
N PRO A 158 -18.38 14.93 2.54
CA PRO A 158 -17.69 15.96 3.32
C PRO A 158 -16.72 15.40 4.35
N LEU A 159 -17.13 14.34 5.06
CA LEU A 159 -16.31 13.65 6.05
C LEU A 159 -14.99 13.13 5.47
N LEU A 160 -15.05 12.54 4.27
CA LEU A 160 -13.87 11.98 3.63
C LEU A 160 -12.99 13.08 3.06
N LYS A 161 -13.58 14.20 2.61
CA LYS A 161 -12.80 15.37 2.16
C LYS A 161 -11.91 15.91 3.27
N ASP A 162 -12.42 16.00 4.50
CA ASP A 162 -11.65 16.53 5.64
C ASP A 162 -10.53 15.58 6.07
N ILE A 163 -10.82 14.28 6.18
CA ILE A 163 -9.81 13.27 6.53
C ILE A 163 -8.70 13.20 5.46
N VAL A 164 -9.10 13.14 4.19
CA VAL A 164 -8.18 13.18 3.03
C VAL A 164 -7.32 14.45 3.00
N ASN A 165 -7.86 15.59 3.44
CA ASN A 165 -7.12 16.86 3.50
C ASN A 165 -6.16 16.95 4.68
N ASN A 166 -6.42 16.22 5.76
CA ASN A 166 -5.58 16.20 6.96
C ASN A 166 -4.42 15.19 6.87
N HIS A 167 -4.54 14.17 6.01
CA HIS A 167 -3.49 13.18 5.77
C HIS A 167 -2.49 13.60 4.69
N ASN A 168 -1.32 12.97 4.70
CA ASN A 168 -0.25 13.29 3.76
C ASN A 168 -0.56 12.74 2.35
N LYS A 169 -1.34 13.50 1.58
CA LYS A 169 -1.69 13.17 0.18
C LYS A 169 -0.47 12.87 -0.70
N GLN A 170 0.66 13.52 -0.44
CA GLN A 170 1.90 13.29 -1.19
C GLN A 170 2.43 11.88 -0.92
N ARG A 171 2.36 11.41 0.33
CA ARG A 171 2.77 10.06 0.74
C ARG A 171 1.88 8.99 0.13
N ILE A 172 0.58 9.20 0.13
CA ILE A 172 -0.36 8.25 -0.48
C ILE A 172 -0.17 8.17 -2.00
N ASN A 173 0.01 9.31 -2.68
CA ASN A 173 0.33 9.32 -4.11
C ASN A 173 1.65 8.61 -4.40
N TRP A 174 2.65 8.77 -3.52
CA TRP A 174 3.92 8.07 -3.62
C TRP A 174 3.77 6.54 -3.49
N ILE A 175 2.90 6.04 -2.60
CA ILE A 175 2.60 4.59 -2.50
C ILE A 175 2.05 4.03 -3.83
N ILE A 176 1.17 4.77 -4.49
CA ILE A 176 0.59 4.41 -5.80
C ILE A 176 1.69 4.42 -6.87
N GLU A 177 2.50 5.48 -6.90
CA GLU A 177 3.64 5.59 -7.81
C GLU A 177 4.60 4.40 -7.64
N CYS A 178 4.95 4.04 -6.40
CA CYS A 178 5.80 2.90 -6.10
C CYS A 178 5.23 1.57 -6.61
N ARG A 179 3.92 1.31 -6.43
CA ARG A 179 3.28 0.10 -7.00
C ARG A 179 3.36 0.09 -8.52
N ASN A 180 2.97 1.19 -9.17
CA ASN A 180 2.93 1.27 -10.63
C ASN A 180 4.34 1.09 -11.21
N ARG A 181 5.35 1.69 -10.58
CA ARG A 181 6.75 1.51 -10.96
C ARG A 181 7.21 0.07 -10.78
N LEU A 182 6.91 -0.57 -9.66
CA LEU A 182 7.28 -1.98 -9.48
C LEU A 182 6.57 -2.90 -10.47
N LEU A 183 5.34 -2.58 -10.87
CA LEU A 183 4.58 -3.33 -11.88
C LEU A 183 5.12 -3.14 -13.30
N HIS A 184 5.46 -1.90 -13.69
CA HIS A 184 5.80 -1.53 -15.06
C HIS A 184 7.29 -1.42 -15.35
N ASP A 185 8.09 -1.01 -14.38
CA ASP A 185 9.52 -0.77 -14.53
C ASP A 185 10.37 -1.81 -13.79
N GLY A 186 9.76 -2.53 -12.83
CA GLY A 186 10.49 -3.41 -11.92
C GLY A 186 11.43 -2.62 -11.00
N ILE A 187 12.46 -3.28 -10.50
CA ILE A 187 13.54 -2.61 -9.76
C ILE A 187 14.72 -2.40 -10.72
N LEU A 188 14.95 -1.14 -11.08
CA LEU A 188 15.98 -0.75 -12.05
C LEU A 188 17.33 -0.41 -11.41
N ASN A 189 17.37 -0.08 -10.12
CA ASN A 189 18.62 0.17 -9.41
C ASN A 189 18.42 -0.05 -7.91
N VAL A 190 19.33 -0.80 -7.28
CA VAL A 190 19.42 -0.92 -5.82
C VAL A 190 20.85 -0.60 -5.42
N GLU A 191 20.99 0.46 -4.63
CA GLU A 191 22.23 0.71 -3.91
C GLU A 191 22.11 0.07 -2.53
N LEU A 192 23.12 -0.71 -2.14
CA LEU A 192 23.21 -1.28 -0.79
C LEU A 192 24.23 -0.49 0.00
N ASN A 193 23.77 0.36 0.91
CA ASN A 193 24.61 0.99 1.94
C ASN A 193 24.03 0.71 3.32
N GLY A 194 23.83 -0.59 3.63
CA GLY A 194 23.14 -1.00 4.85
C GLY A 194 21.61 -0.79 4.83
N SER A 195 21.02 -0.49 3.67
CA SER A 195 19.57 -0.38 3.50
C SER A 195 19.18 -0.66 2.05
N ILE A 196 17.88 -0.79 1.78
CA ILE A 196 17.34 -0.85 0.41
C ILE A 196 17.09 0.58 -0.04
N TYR A 197 17.71 0.99 -1.13
CA TYR A 197 17.37 2.25 -1.79
C TYR A 197 16.70 1.99 -3.13
N LEU A 198 15.61 2.70 -3.42
CA LEU A 198 15.06 2.81 -4.77
C LEU A 198 15.35 4.20 -5.33
N GLN A 199 15.76 4.26 -6.59
CA GLN A 199 15.83 5.54 -7.31
C GLN A 199 14.42 6.06 -7.57
N LYS A 200 14.21 7.38 -7.43
CA LYS A 200 12.97 8.03 -7.80
C LYS A 200 12.79 8.12 -9.32
N TYR A 201 13.88 8.36 -10.05
CA TYR A 201 13.88 8.53 -11.51
C TYR A 201 14.84 7.55 -12.17
N PRO A 202 14.43 6.29 -12.37
CA PRO A 202 15.36 5.24 -12.78
C PRO A 202 15.83 5.37 -14.24
N GLY A 203 15.10 6.11 -15.07
CA GLY A 203 15.48 6.41 -16.47
C GLY A 203 16.25 7.71 -16.66
N ASP A 204 16.51 8.49 -15.60
CA ASP A 204 17.21 9.78 -15.68
C ASP A 204 18.44 9.78 -14.77
N SER A 205 19.58 9.37 -15.34
CA SER A 205 20.86 9.27 -14.62
C SER A 205 21.37 10.60 -14.07
N ASN A 206 20.81 11.75 -14.51
CA ASN A 206 21.17 13.07 -14.00
C ASN A 206 20.41 13.44 -12.72
N LYS A 207 19.39 12.67 -12.33
CA LYS A 207 18.60 12.88 -11.10
C LYS A 207 18.82 11.75 -10.10
N ASP A 208 19.88 11.84 -9.31
CA ASP A 208 20.22 10.85 -8.28
C ASP A 208 19.41 11.02 -6.98
N VAL A 209 18.08 11.04 -7.09
CA VAL A 209 17.21 11.07 -5.90
C VAL A 209 16.92 9.62 -5.48
N LYS A 210 17.40 9.25 -4.29
CA LYS A 210 17.26 7.92 -3.71
C LYS A 210 16.36 7.96 -2.48
N THR A 211 15.61 6.88 -2.30
CA THR A 211 14.64 6.75 -1.20
C THR A 211 14.93 5.47 -0.43
N GLN A 212 15.14 5.59 0.88
CA GLN A 212 15.37 4.46 1.77
C GLN A 212 14.06 3.71 2.02
N MET A 213 13.94 2.49 1.53
CA MET A 213 12.65 1.79 1.51
C MET A 213 12.22 1.27 2.86
N LYS A 214 13.13 0.95 3.78
CA LYS A 214 12.77 0.44 5.10
C LYS A 214 11.86 1.45 5.83
N ASP A 215 12.41 2.63 6.10
CA ASP A 215 11.74 3.68 6.87
C ASP A 215 10.50 4.19 6.12
N GLU A 216 10.57 4.29 4.79
CA GLU A 216 9.45 4.77 3.99
C GLU A 216 8.31 3.75 3.93
N CYS A 217 8.59 2.44 3.91
CA CYS A 217 7.56 1.42 4.02
C CYS A 217 6.96 1.38 5.43
N GLU A 218 7.76 1.50 6.49
CA GLU A 218 7.25 1.60 7.88
C GLU A 218 6.30 2.78 8.03
N ASN A 219 6.73 3.96 7.56
CA ASN A 219 5.90 5.16 7.63
C ASN A 219 4.65 5.07 6.75
N ALA A 220 4.76 4.50 5.55
CA ALA A 220 3.62 4.31 4.65
C ALA A 220 2.58 3.37 5.25
N TYR A 221 3.02 2.28 5.88
CA TYR A 221 2.14 1.34 6.55
C TYR A 221 1.36 2.02 7.68
N SER A 222 2.08 2.73 8.56
CA SER A 222 1.49 3.47 9.68
C SER A 222 0.47 4.52 9.22
N GLU A 223 0.82 5.33 8.22
CA GLU A 223 -0.07 6.36 7.65
C GLU A 223 -1.37 5.72 7.14
N ILE A 224 -1.27 4.63 6.38
CA ILE A 224 -2.44 3.95 5.81
C ILE A 224 -3.33 3.35 6.91
N VAL A 225 -2.76 2.63 7.87
CA VAL A 225 -3.54 2.04 8.97
C VAL A 225 -4.25 3.12 9.77
N HIS A 226 -3.57 4.24 10.05
CA HIS A 226 -4.15 5.36 10.77
C HIS A 226 -5.29 6.01 9.99
N THR A 227 -5.10 6.29 8.69
CA THR A 227 -6.16 6.82 7.82
C THR A 227 -7.39 5.91 7.78
N ILE A 228 -7.20 4.58 7.65
CA ILE A 228 -8.33 3.65 7.66
C ILE A 228 -9.05 3.70 9.02
N ASP A 229 -8.33 3.71 10.13
CA ASP A 229 -8.92 3.74 11.47
C ASP A 229 -9.74 5.01 11.73
N GLU A 230 -9.22 6.18 11.33
CA GLU A 230 -9.94 7.46 11.44
C GLU A 230 -11.21 7.47 10.59
N ILE A 231 -11.15 6.93 9.37
CA ILE A 231 -12.31 6.81 8.49
C ILE A 231 -13.35 5.87 9.12
N TYR A 232 -12.93 4.73 9.65
CA TYR A 232 -13.83 3.80 10.32
C TYR A 232 -14.50 4.40 11.55
N GLY A 233 -13.76 5.13 12.39
CA GLY A 233 -14.33 5.83 13.55
C GLY A 233 -15.37 6.87 13.13
N SER A 234 -15.06 7.62 12.08
CA SER A 234 -15.95 8.65 11.56
C SER A 234 -17.22 8.06 10.92
N LEU A 235 -17.10 6.95 10.18
CA LEU A 235 -18.25 6.21 9.65
C LEU A 235 -19.14 5.66 10.77
N LEU A 236 -18.54 5.10 11.82
CA LEU A 236 -19.26 4.59 12.97
C LEU A 236 -20.09 5.71 13.63
N THR A 237 -19.50 6.87 13.89
CA THR A 237 -20.23 8.03 14.43
C THR A 237 -21.41 8.45 13.55
N GLN A 238 -21.25 8.45 12.22
CA GLN A 238 -22.35 8.76 11.32
C GLN A 238 -23.48 7.73 11.41
N ILE A 239 -23.15 6.44 11.47
CA ILE A 239 -24.12 5.35 11.61
C ILE A 239 -24.89 5.50 12.93
N GLU A 240 -24.20 5.80 14.03
CA GLU A 240 -24.83 6.01 15.33
C GLU A 240 -25.73 7.24 15.36
N THR A 241 -25.37 8.29 14.61
CA THR A 241 -26.11 9.57 14.60
C THR A 241 -27.30 9.55 13.63
N TRP A 242 -27.14 8.94 12.46
CA TRP A 242 -28.09 9.07 11.34
C TRP A 242 -28.66 7.73 10.85
N GLY A 243 -28.13 6.60 11.32
CA GLY A 243 -28.49 5.28 10.85
C GLY A 243 -27.94 4.96 9.46
N LEU A 244 -28.38 3.82 8.92
CA LEU A 244 -28.04 3.34 7.58
C LEU A 244 -29.26 3.41 6.65
N PRO A 245 -29.08 3.60 5.33
CA PRO A 245 -27.81 3.89 4.66
C PRO A 245 -27.32 5.31 4.94
N LEU A 246 -25.99 5.51 4.87
CA LEU A 246 -25.41 6.85 4.94
C LEU A 246 -25.83 7.66 3.70
N LYS A 247 -26.06 8.96 3.87
CA LYS A 247 -26.49 9.86 2.79
C LYS A 247 -25.39 10.88 2.50
N ILE A 248 -25.09 11.07 1.22
CA ILE A 248 -24.29 12.21 0.75
C ILE A 248 -25.21 13.44 0.86
N ARG A 249 -24.89 14.35 1.78
CA ARG A 249 -25.63 15.59 1.99
C ARG A 249 -24.98 16.74 1.24
#